data_AF-A0A1A9RIV3-F1
#
_entry.id   AF-A0A1A9RIV3-F1
#
_cell.length_a   1.000
_cell.length_b   1.000
_cell.length_c   1.000
_cell.angle_alpha   90.00
_cell.angle_beta   90.00
_cell.angle_gamma   90.00
#
_symmetry.space_group_name_H-M   'P 1'
#
loop_
_entity.id
_entity.type
_entity.pdbx_description
1 polymer ?
#
loop_
_entity_poly.entity_id
_entity_poly.type
_entity_poly.pdbx_seq_one_letter_code
_entity_poly.pdbx_strand_id
1 'polypeptide(L)'
;MELTVYLNFSLAAQSSVAKRQTIHKIQQSLQPYHFEAAAEEGRFVVKLSTPNWPEGVFQLLDFAQQLGRHWRVSGNIRHGFDAFSSEICITGVAAASMMCENPFGAPRMPMQYEA
;
A
#
# COMPACT_ATOMS: atom_id res chain seq x y z
N MET A 1 4.52 17.59 2.19
CA MET A 1 3.13 17.15 1.90
C MET A 1 3.06 15.67 2.25
N GLU A 2 1.87 15.11 2.45
CA GLU A 2 1.74 13.72 2.89
C GLU A 2 1.25 12.83 1.75
N LEU A 3 1.91 11.69 1.55
CA LEU A 3 1.41 10.61 0.71
C LEU A 3 0.45 9.76 1.53
N THR A 4 -0.73 9.53 0.98
CA THR A 4 -1.68 8.56 1.54
C THR A 4 -1.52 7.26 0.77
N VAL A 5 -1.01 6.23 1.45
CA VAL A 5 -0.70 4.93 0.86
C VAL A 5 -1.72 3.92 1.32
N TYR A 6 -2.54 3.42 0.39
CA TYR A 6 -3.51 2.37 0.64
C TYR A 6 -2.86 1.01 0.42
N LEU A 7 -2.89 0.18 1.44
CA LEU A 7 -2.38 -1.18 1.43
C LEU A 7 -3.54 -2.16 1.53
N ASN A 8 -3.47 -3.22 0.73
CA ASN A 8 -4.39 -4.34 0.83
C ASN A 8 -3.59 -5.65 0.84
N PHE A 9 -3.69 -6.40 1.92
CA PHE A 9 -3.03 -7.69 2.12
C PHE A 9 -4.03 -8.82 1.97
N SER A 10 -3.80 -9.70 1.00
CA SER A 10 -4.55 -10.95 0.86
C SER A 10 -4.02 -11.97 1.88
N LEU A 11 -4.86 -12.38 2.83
CA LEU A 11 -4.47 -13.35 3.86
C LEU A 11 -4.61 -14.79 3.33
N ALA A 12 -3.57 -15.60 3.48
CA ALA A 12 -3.62 -17.03 3.15
C ALA A 12 -4.36 -17.87 4.21
N ALA A 13 -4.50 -17.32 5.42
CA ALA A 13 -5.07 -18.00 6.58
C ALA A 13 -6.58 -18.29 6.43
N GLN A 14 -6.96 -19.54 6.66
CA GLN A 14 -8.36 -20.00 6.56
C GLN A 14 -9.11 -19.99 7.90
N SER A 15 -8.39 -19.95 9.03
CA SER A 15 -9.01 -19.90 10.36
C SER A 15 -9.00 -18.48 10.93
N SER A 16 -9.99 -18.15 11.75
CA SER A 16 -10.11 -16.84 12.40
C SER A 16 -8.91 -16.52 13.31
N VAL A 17 -8.36 -17.53 13.99
CA VAL A 17 -7.18 -17.37 14.86
C VAL A 17 -5.94 -17.06 14.02
N ALA A 18 -5.70 -17.81 12.95
CA ALA A 18 -4.55 -17.59 12.07
C ALA A 18 -4.64 -16.23 11.37
N LYS A 19 -5.84 -15.80 10.94
CA LYS A 19 -6.07 -14.47 10.37
C LYS A 19 -5.68 -13.35 11.35
N ARG A 20 -6.14 -13.41 12.61
CA ARG A 20 -5.76 -12.43 13.64
C ARG A 20 -4.25 -12.38 13.87
N GLN A 21 -3.59 -13.54 13.90
CA GLN A 21 -2.13 -13.60 14.03
C GLN A 21 -1.42 -12.97 12.83
N THR A 22 -1.89 -13.23 11.60
CA THR A 22 -1.33 -12.59 10.40
C THR A 22 -1.53 -11.08 10.43
N ILE A 23 -2.73 -10.60 10.79
CA ILE A 23 -3.02 -9.16 10.94
C ILE A 23 -2.08 -8.52 11.95
N HIS A 24 -1.87 -9.17 13.10
CA HIS A 24 -0.93 -8.67 14.11
C HIS A 24 0.50 -8.55 13.56
N LYS A 25 0.96 -9.52 12.77
CA LYS A 25 2.27 -9.45 12.10
C LYS A 25 2.35 -8.31 11.09
N ILE A 26 1.28 -8.08 10.31
CA ILE A 26 1.20 -6.93 9.39
C ILE A 26 1.33 -5.62 10.19
N GLN A 27 0.56 -5.48 11.27
CA GLN A 27 0.62 -4.31 12.15
C GLN A 27 2.02 -4.10 12.74
N GLN A 28 2.73 -5.18 13.10
CA GLN A 28 4.12 -5.13 13.57
C GLN A 28 5.07 -4.61 12.48
N SER A 29 4.95 -5.09 11.24
CA SER A 29 5.72 -4.59 10.11
C SER A 29 5.44 -3.12 9.79
N LEU A 30 4.22 -2.64 10.09
CA LEU A 30 3.82 -1.25 9.88
C LEU A 30 4.11 -0.32 11.06
N GLN A 31 4.49 -0.82 12.25
CA GLN A 31 4.79 0.01 13.43
C GLN A 31 5.77 1.17 13.20
N PRO A 32 6.81 1.05 12.36
CA PRO A 32 7.71 2.18 12.09
C PRO A 32 7.03 3.36 11.39
N TYR A 33 5.83 3.15 10.84
CA TYR A 33 5.08 4.10 10.05
C TYR A 33 3.81 4.56 10.79
N HIS A 34 3.35 5.76 10.49
CA HIS A 34 2.02 6.18 10.92
C HIS A 34 0.99 5.46 10.07
N PHE A 35 0.24 4.52 10.69
CA PHE A 35 -0.76 3.73 9.99
C PHE A 35 -2.09 3.63 10.73
N GLU A 36 -3.16 3.44 9.95
CA GLU A 36 -4.51 3.18 10.42
C GLU A 36 -5.03 1.89 9.77
N ALA A 37 -5.73 1.05 10.54
CA ALA A 37 -6.44 -0.10 9.99
C ALA A 37 -7.79 0.35 9.43
N ALA A 38 -8.12 -0.08 8.20
CA ALA A 38 -9.43 0.17 7.63
C ALA A 38 -10.47 -0.83 8.18
N ALA A 39 -11.76 -0.56 7.92
CA ALA A 39 -12.86 -1.43 8.35
C ALA A 39 -12.80 -2.84 7.74
N GLU A 40 -12.16 -2.98 6.57
CA GLU A 40 -12.01 -4.25 5.87
C GLU A 40 -10.74 -5.00 6.32
N GLU A 41 -10.88 -6.31 6.50
CA GLU A 41 -9.79 -7.19 6.93
C GLU A 41 -8.60 -7.13 5.96
N GLY A 42 -7.40 -6.88 6.49
CA GLY A 42 -6.17 -6.82 5.68
C GLY A 42 -5.94 -5.49 4.97
N ARG A 43 -6.79 -4.47 5.16
CA ARG A 43 -6.59 -3.13 4.59
C ARG A 43 -6.03 -2.14 5.60
N PHE A 44 -5.02 -1.40 5.17
CA PHE A 44 -4.34 -0.39 5.99
C PHE A 44 -4.10 0.88 5.19
N VAL A 45 -4.04 2.01 5.88
CA VAL A 45 -3.61 3.28 5.31
C VAL A 45 -2.32 3.67 6.01
N VAL A 46 -1.28 4.00 5.25
CA VAL A 46 0.00 4.48 5.76
C VAL A 46 0.25 5.89 5.27
N LYS A 47 0.77 6.74 6.15
CA LYS A 47 1.13 8.11 5.84
C LYS A 47 2.64 8.27 5.73
N LEU A 48 3.13 8.74 4.59
CA LEU A 48 4.54 9.01 4.34
C LEU A 48 4.75 10.49 4.04
N SER A 49 5.76 11.12 4.64
CA SER A 49 6.08 12.53 4.40
C SER A 49 7.12 12.66 3.29
N THR A 50 6.78 13.45 2.27
CA THR A 50 7.69 13.72 1.15
C THR A 50 7.64 15.19 0.71
N PRO A 51 8.77 15.78 0.25
CA PRO A 51 8.79 17.14 -0.26
C PRO A 51 8.16 17.27 -1.66
N ASN A 52 8.19 16.23 -2.49
CA ASN A 52 7.70 16.25 -3.86
C ASN A 52 7.35 14.83 -4.34
N TRP A 53 6.87 14.71 -5.58
CA TRP A 53 6.44 13.43 -6.13
C TRP A 53 7.59 12.46 -6.47
N PRO A 54 8.68 12.85 -7.17
CA PRO A 54 9.75 11.90 -7.49
C PRO A 54 10.39 11.27 -6.25
N GLU A 55 10.70 12.06 -5.22
CA GLU A 55 11.22 11.55 -3.94
C GLU A 55 10.17 10.69 -3.23
N GLY A 56 8.89 11.05 -3.36
CA GLY A 56 7.77 10.24 -2.88
C GLY A 56 7.71 8.86 -3.53
N VAL A 57 7.93 8.76 -4.84
CA VAL A 57 7.99 7.49 -5.57
C VAL A 57 9.14 6.63 -5.08
N PHE A 58 10.32 7.21 -4.83
CA PHE A 58 11.44 6.44 -4.26
C PHE A 58 11.13 5.93 -2.85
N GLN A 59 10.49 6.74 -2.01
CA GLN A 59 10.02 6.28 -0.70
C GLN A 59 8.99 5.16 -0.80
N LEU A 60 8.05 5.22 -1.76
CA LEU A 60 7.07 4.16 -1.99
C LEU A 60 7.74 2.85 -2.43
N LEU A 61 8.77 2.93 -3.28
CA LEU A 61 9.55 1.77 -3.71
C LEU A 61 10.35 1.16 -2.55
N ASP A 62 11.03 1.99 -1.74
CA ASP A 62 11.73 1.53 -0.55
C ASP A 62 10.76 0.87 0.45
N PHE A 63 9.62 1.51 0.69
CA PHE A 63 8.56 0.96 1.54
C PHE A 63 8.05 -0.38 1.02
N ALA A 64 7.80 -0.51 -0.29
CA ALA A 64 7.40 -1.76 -0.92
C ALA A 64 8.45 -2.87 -0.71
N GLN A 65 9.74 -2.55 -0.87
CA GLN A 65 10.84 -3.50 -0.67
C GLN A 65 10.94 -4.03 0.76
N GLN A 66 10.54 -3.25 1.76
CA GLN A 66 10.50 -3.71 3.15
C GLN A 66 9.35 -4.70 3.41
N LEU A 67 8.26 -4.62 2.63
CA LEU A 67 7.09 -5.49 2.77
C LEU A 67 7.24 -6.79 1.98
N GLY A 68 7.95 -6.77 0.85
CA GLY A 68 8.04 -7.91 -0.06
C GLY A 68 8.99 -7.69 -1.22
N ARG A 69 9.05 -8.68 -2.12
CA ARG A 69 9.91 -8.68 -3.31
C ARG A 69 9.09 -8.69 -4.59
N HIS A 70 9.76 -8.51 -5.73
CA HIS A 70 9.18 -8.62 -7.07
C HIS A 70 7.87 -7.84 -7.26
N TRP A 71 7.88 -6.57 -6.84
CA TRP A 71 6.76 -5.67 -7.03
C TRP A 71 6.59 -5.30 -8.50
N ARG A 72 5.41 -5.58 -9.04
CA ARG A 72 4.97 -5.08 -10.35
C ARG A 72 4.35 -3.71 -10.16
N VAL A 73 5.04 -2.68 -10.64
CA VAL A 73 4.49 -1.32 -10.74
C VAL A 73 3.66 -1.21 -12.02
N SER A 74 2.52 -0.55 -11.95
CA SER A 74 1.56 -0.37 -13.04
C SER A 74 0.89 1.01 -12.99
N GLY A 75 0.06 1.32 -13.98
CA GLY A 75 -0.62 2.61 -14.08
C GLY A 75 0.27 3.73 -14.65
N ASN A 76 -0.13 4.98 -14.41
CA ASN A 76 0.63 6.16 -14.82
C ASN A 76 1.29 6.80 -13.61
N ILE A 77 2.61 6.56 -13.47
CA ILE A 77 3.38 7.01 -12.31
C ILE A 77 3.33 8.52 -12.10
N ARG A 78 3.02 9.34 -13.12
CA ARG A 78 2.88 10.79 -12.94
C ARG A 78 1.63 11.17 -12.16
N HIS A 79 0.61 10.31 -12.10
CA HIS A 79 -0.67 10.57 -11.44
C HIS A 79 -0.91 9.70 -10.21
N GLY A 80 -0.17 8.61 -10.06
CA GLY A 80 -0.28 7.72 -8.91
C GLY A 80 0.63 6.52 -9.05
N PHE A 81 0.84 5.84 -7.95
CA PHE A 81 1.67 4.65 -7.84
C PHE A 81 0.77 3.48 -7.49
N ASP A 82 0.70 2.51 -8.40
CA ASP A 82 -0.02 1.25 -8.20
C ASP A 82 0.97 0.10 -8.30
N ALA A 83 1.10 -0.68 -7.22
CA ALA A 83 2.03 -1.79 -7.18
C ALA A 83 1.40 -3.05 -6.58
N PHE A 84 1.82 -4.21 -7.06
CA PHE A 84 1.36 -5.51 -6.59
C PHE A 84 2.54 -6.49 -6.42
N SER A 85 2.48 -7.33 -5.40
CA SER A 85 3.40 -8.46 -5.23
C SER A 85 2.70 -9.67 -4.61
N SER A 86 3.04 -10.87 -5.09
CA SER A 86 2.70 -12.15 -4.48
C SER A 86 3.84 -12.72 -3.59
N GLU A 87 4.94 -11.99 -3.45
CA GLU A 87 6.13 -12.40 -2.70
C GLU A 87 6.33 -11.51 -1.47
N ILE A 88 5.38 -11.60 -0.55
CA ILE A 88 5.34 -10.80 0.67
C ILE A 88 6.15 -11.48 1.77
N CYS A 89 6.98 -10.70 2.47
CA CYS A 89 7.88 -11.19 3.53
C CYS A 89 7.17 -11.44 4.88
N ILE A 90 5.86 -11.22 4.95
CA ILE A 90 5.03 -11.38 6.14
C ILE A 90 4.34 -12.74 6.10
N THR A 91 4.70 -13.63 7.01
CA THR A 91 4.14 -14.99 7.07
C THR A 91 2.62 -14.97 7.21
N GLY A 92 1.92 -15.71 6.34
CA GLY A 92 0.46 -15.80 6.33
C GLY A 92 -0.22 -14.83 5.36
N VAL A 93 0.55 -14.00 4.66
CA VAL A 93 0.08 -13.17 3.54
C VAL A 93 0.37 -13.87 2.22
N ALA A 94 -0.64 -13.96 1.34
CA ALA A 94 -0.52 -14.52 0.00
C ALA A 94 -0.06 -13.49 -1.04
N ALA A 95 -0.52 -12.25 -0.90
CA ALA A 95 -0.17 -11.14 -1.79
C ALA A 95 -0.46 -9.80 -1.11
N ALA A 96 0.11 -8.72 -1.65
CA ALA A 96 -0.24 -7.36 -1.28
C ALA A 96 -0.34 -6.45 -2.51
N SER A 97 -1.22 -5.46 -2.42
CA SER A 97 -1.26 -4.33 -3.34
C SER A 97 -1.10 -3.01 -2.59
N MET A 98 -0.45 -2.06 -3.25
CA MET A 98 -0.21 -0.70 -2.77
C MET A 98 -0.76 0.29 -3.81
N MET A 99 -1.51 1.29 -3.35
CA MET A 99 -2.00 2.39 -4.17
C MET A 99 -1.68 3.72 -3.48
N CYS A 100 -1.16 4.69 -4.22
CA CYS A 100 -0.97 6.05 -3.74
C CYS A 100 -1.24 7.04 -4.87
N GLU A 101 -2.19 7.95 -4.71
CA GLU A 101 -2.38 9.03 -5.69
C GLU A 101 -1.28 10.07 -5.55
N ASN A 102 -0.88 10.72 -6.65
CA ASN A 102 0.07 11.81 -6.60
C ASN A 102 -0.61 13.08 -6.06
N PRO A 103 -0.30 13.53 -4.82
CA PRO A 103 -0.94 14.72 -4.27
C PRO A 103 -0.35 16.02 -4.83
N PHE A 104 0.78 15.95 -5.54
CA PHE A 104 1.44 17.08 -6.20
C PHE A 104 0.98 17.28 -7.64
N GLY A 105 0.19 16.34 -8.18
CA GLY A 105 -0.43 16.50 -9.49
C GLY A 105 -1.45 17.65 -9.47
N ALA A 106 -1.62 18.34 -10.60
CA ALA A 106 -2.76 19.24 -10.77
C ALA A 106 -4.07 18.47 -10.48
N PRO A 107 -5.09 19.11 -9.88
CA PRO A 107 -6.34 18.44 -9.56
C PRO A 107 -6.90 17.76 -10.80
N ARG A 108 -7.26 16.48 -10.66
CA ARG A 108 -7.97 15.75 -11.72
C ARG A 108 -9.22 16.56 -12.06
N MET A 109 -9.36 17.00 -13.32
CA MET A 109 -10.72 17.20 -13.82
C MET A 109 -11.45 15.87 -13.62
N PRO A 110 -12.67 15.87 -13.05
CA PRO A 110 -13.38 14.63 -12.80
C PRO A 110 -13.46 13.84 -14.11
N MET A 111 -13.03 12.58 -14.06
CA MET A 111 -13.28 11.64 -15.15
C MET A 111 -14.79 11.56 -15.31
N GLN A 112 -15.32 12.22 -16.33
CA GLN A 112 -16.67 11.97 -16.80
C GLN A 112 -16.64 10.55 -17.38
N TYR A 113 -17.05 9.59 -16.56
CA TYR A 113 -17.54 8.33 -17.08
C TYR A 113 -18.88 8.67 -17.75
N GLU A 114 -18.85 8.93 -19.06
CA GLU A 114 -20.08 8.97 -19.85
C GLU A 114 -20.62 7.53 -19.94
N ALA A 115 -21.91 7.41 -19.58
CA ALA A 115 -22.72 6.21 -19.63
C ALA A 115 -23.17 5.89 -21.06
#